data_AF-A0A497RQ12-F1
#
_entry.id   AF-A0A497RQ12-F1
#
_cell.length_a   1.000
_cell.length_b   1.000
_cell.length_c   1.000
_cell.angle_alpha   90.00
_cell.angle_beta   90.00
_cell.angle_gamma   90.00
#
_symmetry.space_group_name_H-M   'P 1'
#
loop_
_entity.id
_entity.type
_entity.pdbx_description
1 polymer ?
#
loop_
_entity_poly.entity_id
_entity_poly.type
_entity_poly.pdbx_seq_one_letter_code
_entity_poly.pdbx_strand_id
1 'polypeptide(L)'
;MKKLTLNQGRFLVKYARGIIESHFGAEIPEIPKGMRHLMDMEQGVFVVLRIHPYNDIRGCMGYAESAIPLRRAIPEVALSAALRDHRFPPVRKSELKSLIVEVSILTEPDPIKVDDPEDYPKNITIGRDGLIIQKGSRKGLLLPQFSVDRGWNSREFLSRTCMRGGFDPYSWLKDDMTIYKFNAQIFTEIEPGGDVIERDISKKKIRKKGVKMVKKKRKGMVKKKRK
;
A
#
# COMPACT_ATOMS: atom_id res chain seq x y z
N MET A 1 14.09 13.81 0.52
CA MET A 1 14.51 12.48 0.00
C MET A 1 14.97 12.61 -1.45
N LYS A 2 16.15 12.09 -1.80
CA LYS A 2 16.56 11.96 -3.21
C LYS A 2 15.73 10.85 -3.86
N LYS A 3 15.08 11.13 -4.99
CA LYS A 3 14.28 10.14 -5.72
C LYS A 3 15.17 8.96 -6.15
N LEU A 4 14.73 7.73 -5.87
CA LEU A 4 15.41 6.52 -6.33
C LEU A 4 15.20 6.33 -7.83
N THR A 5 16.21 5.78 -8.49
CA THR A 5 16.12 5.37 -9.89
C THR A 5 15.31 4.07 -10.03
N LEU A 6 14.79 3.80 -11.24
CA LEU A 6 14.10 2.54 -11.51
C LEU A 6 15.00 1.32 -11.29
N ASN A 7 16.30 1.41 -11.56
CA ASN A 7 17.24 0.32 -11.32
C ASN A 7 17.38 -0.01 -9.82
N GLN A 8 17.44 1.02 -8.97
CA GLN A 8 17.43 0.86 -7.52
C GLN A 8 16.11 0.25 -7.06
N GLY A 9 14.97 0.77 -7.53
CA GLY A 9 13.64 0.23 -7.19
C GLY A 9 13.46 -1.24 -7.61
N ARG A 10 13.90 -1.60 -8.82
CA ARG A 10 13.93 -2.98 -9.31
C ARG A 10 14.74 -3.88 -8.40
N PHE A 11 15.92 -3.43 -7.99
CA PHE A 11 16.76 -4.18 -7.06
C PHE A 11 16.04 -4.39 -5.72
N LEU A 12 15.44 -3.36 -5.12
CA LEU A 12 14.75 -3.50 -3.83
C LEU A 12 13.59 -4.51 -3.89
N VAL A 13 12.78 -4.47 -4.95
CA VAL A 13 11.66 -5.41 -5.14
C VAL A 13 12.16 -6.84 -5.33
N LYS A 14 13.15 -7.05 -6.21
CA LYS A 14 13.72 -8.39 -6.42
C LYS A 14 14.45 -8.93 -5.20
N TYR A 15 15.12 -8.06 -4.44
CA TYR A 15 15.74 -8.41 -3.17
C TYR A 15 14.68 -8.85 -2.14
N ALA A 16 13.61 -8.07 -1.96
CA ALA A 16 12.50 -8.43 -1.07
C ALA A 16 11.84 -9.76 -1.48
N ARG A 17 11.62 -9.99 -2.78
CA ARG A 17 11.17 -11.29 -3.30
C ARG A 17 12.13 -12.42 -2.94
N GLY A 18 13.43 -12.26 -3.24
CA GLY A 18 14.43 -13.28 -2.98
C GLY A 18 14.51 -13.65 -1.50
N ILE A 19 14.35 -12.67 -0.60
CA ILE A 19 14.25 -12.95 0.84
C ILE A 19 13.01 -13.78 1.20
N ILE A 20 11.86 -13.50 0.58
CA ILE A 20 10.65 -14.32 0.81
C ILE A 20 10.87 -15.73 0.27
N GLU A 21 11.46 -15.86 -0.91
CA GLU A 21 11.75 -17.15 -1.55
C GLU A 21 12.79 -17.96 -0.78
N SER A 22 13.76 -17.31 -0.12
CA SER A 22 14.76 -17.99 0.69
C SER A 22 14.16 -18.68 1.92
N HIS A 23 13.05 -18.18 2.45
CA HIS A 23 12.27 -18.90 3.48
C HIS A 23 11.76 -20.27 2.99
N PHE A 24 11.59 -20.44 1.67
CA PHE A 24 11.13 -21.68 1.04
C PHE A 24 12.26 -22.50 0.38
N GLY A 25 13.51 -22.20 0.74
CA GLY A 25 14.70 -22.96 0.36
C GLY A 25 15.48 -22.39 -0.83
N ALA A 26 15.17 -21.20 -1.32
CA ALA A 26 16.04 -20.50 -2.26
C ALA A 26 17.28 -19.91 -1.56
N GLU A 27 18.31 -19.57 -2.32
CA GLU A 27 19.47 -18.85 -1.77
C GLU A 27 19.09 -17.42 -1.39
N ILE A 28 19.73 -16.90 -0.33
CA ILE A 28 19.56 -15.51 0.07
C ILE A 28 20.25 -14.64 -0.99
N PRO A 29 19.55 -13.66 -1.61
CA PRO A 29 20.15 -12.80 -2.60
C PRO A 29 21.30 -11.97 -2.00
N GLU A 30 22.42 -11.88 -2.73
CA GLU A 30 23.52 -10.99 -2.36
C GLU A 30 23.18 -9.53 -2.65
N ILE A 31 23.83 -8.62 -1.91
CA ILE A 31 23.77 -7.18 -2.18
C ILE A 31 24.97 -6.80 -3.06
N PRO A 32 24.76 -6.43 -4.34
CA PRO A 32 25.85 -6.04 -5.24
C PRO A 32 26.58 -4.80 -4.70
N LYS A 33 27.89 -4.68 -5.00
CA LYS A 33 28.71 -3.53 -4.57
C LYS A 33 28.07 -2.18 -4.92
N GLY A 34 27.51 -2.04 -6.12
CA GLY A 34 26.84 -0.83 -6.59
C GLY A 34 25.53 -0.47 -5.86
N MET A 35 24.97 -1.39 -5.06
CA MET A 35 23.75 -1.17 -4.28
C MET A 35 24.00 -0.97 -2.78
N ARG A 36 25.25 -1.06 -2.30
CA ARG A 36 25.57 -0.97 -0.87
C ARG A 36 25.11 0.35 -0.25
N HIS A 37 25.40 1.48 -0.91
CA HIS A 37 24.96 2.80 -0.43
C HIS A 37 23.44 2.94 -0.34
N LEU A 38 22.70 2.37 -1.29
CA LEU A 38 21.24 2.32 -1.22
C LEU A 38 20.79 1.53 0.02
N MET A 39 21.41 0.39 0.27
CA MET A 39 21.05 -0.48 1.38
C MET A 39 21.49 0.04 2.76
N ASP A 40 22.39 1.04 2.79
CA ASP A 40 22.78 1.80 3.98
C ASP A 40 21.84 2.94 4.33
N MET A 41 20.91 3.28 3.43
CA MET A 41 19.97 4.36 3.71
C MET A 41 19.04 3.97 4.86
N GLU A 42 18.88 4.90 5.79
CA GLU A 42 17.95 4.85 6.90
C GLU A 42 16.64 5.51 6.46
N GLN A 43 15.69 4.70 5.99
CA GLN A 43 14.42 5.18 5.47
C GLN A 43 13.28 4.27 5.89
N GLY A 44 12.09 4.85 6.07
CA GLY A 44 10.87 4.07 6.19
C GLY A 44 10.65 3.22 4.95
N VAL A 45 10.27 1.96 5.15
CA VAL A 45 10.05 1.00 4.07
C VAL A 45 8.90 0.07 4.39
N PHE A 46 8.07 -0.19 3.39
CA PHE A 46 6.99 -1.18 3.45
C PHE A 46 7.12 -2.18 2.31
N VAL A 47 6.86 -3.46 2.63
CA VAL A 47 6.63 -4.52 1.65
C VAL A 47 5.15 -4.84 1.65
N VAL A 48 4.54 -4.72 0.48
CA VAL A 48 3.15 -5.08 0.22
C VAL A 48 3.15 -6.29 -0.71
N LEU A 49 2.45 -7.33 -0.29
CA LEU A 49 2.24 -8.53 -1.09
C LEU A 49 0.83 -8.51 -1.66
N ARG A 50 0.69 -8.83 -2.93
CA ARG A 50 -0.61 -8.86 -3.62
C ARG A 50 -0.80 -10.14 -4.41
N ILE A 51 -2.06 -10.56 -4.60
CA ILE A 51 -2.40 -11.72 -5.43
C ILE A 51 -2.69 -11.29 -6.85
N HIS A 52 -1.90 -11.78 -7.80
CA HIS A 52 -2.17 -11.65 -9.23
C HIS A 52 -3.32 -12.58 -9.69
N PRO A 53 -4.20 -12.17 -10.63
CA PRO A 53 -4.25 -10.87 -11.32
C PRO A 53 -5.12 -9.81 -10.62
N TYR A 54 -5.79 -10.18 -9.52
CA TYR A 54 -6.82 -9.34 -8.90
C TYR A 54 -6.27 -8.17 -8.08
N ASN A 55 -4.97 -8.22 -7.75
CA ASN A 55 -4.22 -7.21 -7.00
C ASN A 55 -4.69 -7.02 -5.54
N ASP A 56 -5.35 -8.04 -4.99
CA ASP A 56 -5.79 -8.09 -3.59
C ASP A 56 -4.61 -8.19 -2.64
N ILE A 57 -4.68 -7.53 -1.49
CA ILE A 57 -3.60 -7.52 -0.50
C ILE A 57 -3.52 -8.91 0.16
N ARG A 58 -2.31 -9.50 0.17
CA ARG A 58 -1.97 -10.78 0.81
C ARG A 58 -1.13 -10.63 2.07
N GLY A 59 -0.53 -9.45 2.24
CA GLY A 59 0.30 -9.07 3.39
C GLY A 59 0.82 -7.65 3.20
N CYS A 60 1.02 -6.91 4.28
CA CYS A 60 1.62 -5.58 4.24
C CYS A 60 2.24 -5.26 5.60
N MET A 61 3.57 -5.19 5.64
CA MET A 61 4.35 -4.86 6.83
C MET A 61 5.46 -3.88 6.49
N GLY A 62 5.89 -3.10 7.46
CA GLY A 62 6.90 -2.06 7.24
C GLY A 62 7.17 -1.19 8.45
N TYR A 63 8.19 -0.36 8.29
CA TYR A 63 8.58 0.68 9.22
C TYR A 63 8.28 2.05 8.62
N ALA A 64 7.59 2.88 9.38
CA ALA A 64 7.27 4.25 8.96
C ALA A 64 8.47 5.20 9.11
N GLU A 65 9.36 4.89 10.05
CA GLU A 65 10.46 5.74 10.49
C GLU A 65 11.81 5.10 10.16
N SER A 66 12.84 5.95 10.06
CA SER A 66 14.17 5.68 9.51
C SER A 66 15.14 4.96 10.46
N ALA A 67 14.70 4.36 11.57
CA ALA A 67 15.60 3.92 12.64
C ALA A 67 16.59 2.78 12.29
N ILE A 68 16.43 2.11 11.14
CA ILE A 68 17.36 1.05 10.71
C ILE A 68 17.65 1.11 9.19
N PRO A 69 18.87 0.72 8.77
CA PRO A 69 19.23 0.66 7.35
C PRO A 69 18.36 -0.33 6.55
N LEU A 70 18.13 -0.05 5.27
CA LEU A 70 17.35 -0.91 4.36
C LEU A 70 17.88 -2.36 4.29
N ARG A 71 19.20 -2.59 4.41
CA ARG A 71 19.82 -3.95 4.52
C ARG A 71 19.27 -4.78 5.68
N ARG A 72 18.80 -4.15 6.74
CA ARG A 72 18.17 -4.83 7.88
C ARG A 72 16.66 -4.79 7.77
N ALA A 73 16.10 -3.64 7.40
CA ALA A 73 14.67 -3.43 7.34
C ALA A 73 13.98 -4.33 6.31
N ILE A 74 14.48 -4.40 5.08
CA ILE A 74 13.80 -5.10 3.98
C ILE A 74 13.63 -6.59 4.26
N PRO A 75 14.68 -7.34 4.68
CA PRO A 75 14.48 -8.75 4.98
C PRO A 75 13.42 -9.00 6.05
N GLU A 76 13.45 -8.18 7.10
CA GLU A 76 12.55 -8.29 8.25
C GLU A 76 11.10 -8.01 7.85
N VAL A 77 10.84 -6.90 7.14
CA VAL A 77 9.48 -6.51 6.76
C VAL A 77 8.94 -7.37 5.63
N ALA A 78 9.80 -7.90 4.73
CA ALA A 78 9.40 -8.83 3.67
C ALA A 78 8.91 -10.15 4.26
N LEU A 79 9.69 -10.76 5.17
CA LEU A 79 9.28 -11.98 5.87
C LEU A 79 8.08 -11.73 6.77
N SER A 80 8.00 -10.57 7.43
CA SER A 80 6.84 -10.22 8.25
C SER A 80 5.57 -10.07 7.40
N ALA A 81 5.65 -9.44 6.23
CA ALA A 81 4.53 -9.32 5.31
C ALA A 81 4.06 -10.70 4.82
N ALA A 82 4.99 -11.63 4.56
CA ALA A 82 4.66 -12.96 4.08
C ALA A 82 4.14 -13.89 5.20
N LEU A 83 4.67 -13.80 6.42
CA LEU A 83 4.52 -14.85 7.42
C LEU A 83 3.86 -14.38 8.73
N ARG A 84 3.85 -13.08 9.01
CA ARG A 84 3.49 -12.52 10.34
C ARG A 84 2.41 -11.44 10.30
N ASP A 85 1.85 -11.14 9.13
CA ASP A 85 0.70 -10.24 9.05
C ASP A 85 -0.54 -10.94 9.58
N HIS A 86 -0.92 -10.63 10.82
CA HIS A 86 -2.02 -11.24 11.58
C HIS A 86 -3.38 -11.27 10.87
N ARG A 87 -3.58 -10.49 9.81
CA ARG A 87 -4.81 -10.48 9.00
C ARG A 87 -4.91 -11.67 8.05
N PHE A 88 -3.80 -12.37 7.80
CA PHE A 88 -3.71 -13.43 6.81
C PHE A 88 -2.96 -14.64 7.41
N PRO A 89 -3.27 -15.87 6.96
CA PRO A 89 -2.40 -17.01 7.27
C PRO A 89 -1.01 -16.82 6.63
N PRO A 90 0.05 -17.44 7.16
CA PRO A 90 1.36 -17.42 6.52
C PRO A 90 1.29 -17.86 5.05
N VAL A 91 2.03 -17.17 4.18
CA VAL A 91 2.15 -17.51 2.75
C VAL A 91 2.70 -18.92 2.60
N ARG A 92 2.13 -19.69 1.67
CA ARG A 92 2.61 -21.02 1.29
C ARG A 92 3.52 -20.94 0.05
N LYS A 93 4.44 -21.90 -0.08
CA LYS A 93 5.35 -22.00 -1.25
C LYS A 93 4.59 -22.00 -2.58
N SER A 94 3.41 -22.63 -2.64
CA SER A 94 2.58 -22.70 -3.85
C SER A 94 1.97 -21.35 -4.25
N GLU A 95 1.88 -20.37 -3.34
CA GLU A 95 1.34 -19.03 -3.60
C GLU A 95 2.38 -18.11 -4.27
N LEU A 96 3.68 -18.43 -4.19
CA LEU A 96 4.77 -17.58 -4.71
C LEU A 96 4.60 -17.24 -6.20
N LYS A 97 4.11 -18.20 -6.99
CA LYS A 97 3.84 -18.06 -8.44
C LYS A 97 2.67 -17.12 -8.77
N SER A 98 1.91 -16.70 -7.78
CA SER A 98 0.78 -15.77 -7.89
C SER A 98 0.99 -14.48 -7.09
N LEU A 99 2.12 -14.37 -6.38
CA LEU A 99 2.41 -13.26 -5.49
C LEU A 99 3.09 -12.14 -6.27
N ILE A 100 2.63 -10.91 -6.11
CA ILE A 100 3.30 -9.68 -6.54
C ILE A 100 3.95 -9.05 -5.32
N VAL A 101 5.23 -8.69 -5.44
CA VAL A 101 5.96 -7.92 -4.43
C VAL A 101 5.97 -6.44 -4.82
N GLU A 102 5.53 -5.59 -3.91
CA GLU A 102 5.58 -4.13 -4.00
C GLU A 102 6.40 -3.59 -2.82
N VAL A 103 7.37 -2.72 -3.10
CA VAL A 103 8.21 -2.05 -2.10
C VAL A 103 7.93 -0.57 -2.15
N SER A 104 7.59 0.02 -1.00
CA SER A 104 7.39 1.46 -0.82
C SER A 104 8.52 2.03 0.03
N ILE A 105 9.25 3.02 -0.47
CA ILE A 105 10.25 3.79 0.27
C ILE A 105 9.66 5.13 0.65
N LEU A 106 9.68 5.45 1.94
CA LEU A 106 8.93 6.55 2.53
C LEU A 106 9.84 7.77 2.76
N THR A 107 9.23 8.95 2.66
CA THR A 107 9.80 10.17 3.25
C THR A 107 9.60 10.14 4.76
N GLU A 108 10.36 10.97 5.47
CA GLU A 108 10.06 11.22 6.88
C GLU A 108 8.64 11.79 7.04
N PRO A 109 7.87 11.36 8.06
CA PRO A 109 6.54 11.90 8.31
C PRO A 109 6.58 13.31 8.90
N ASP A 110 5.84 14.22 8.29
CA ASP A 110 5.67 15.60 8.76
C ASP A 110 4.31 15.78 9.45
N PRO A 111 4.25 16.45 10.61
CA PRO A 111 2.97 16.72 11.28
C PRO A 111 2.12 17.69 10.46
N ILE A 112 0.83 17.42 10.37
CA ILE A 112 -0.16 18.35 9.83
C ILE A 112 -0.63 19.23 10.99
N LYS A 113 -0.40 20.54 10.88
CA LYS A 113 -0.86 21.53 11.86
C LYS A 113 -2.10 22.24 11.31
N VAL A 114 -3.17 22.24 12.09
CA VAL A 114 -4.43 22.93 11.80
C VAL A 114 -4.96 23.55 13.08
N ASP A 115 -5.68 24.67 12.97
CA ASP A 115 -6.34 25.31 14.11
C ASP A 115 -7.71 24.67 14.39
N ASP A 116 -8.40 24.22 13.33
CA ASP A 116 -9.65 23.46 13.39
C ASP A 116 -9.44 22.05 12.80
N PRO A 117 -9.76 20.97 13.52
CA PRO A 117 -9.72 19.60 12.99
C PRO A 117 -10.45 19.42 11.64
N GLU A 118 -11.50 20.19 11.36
CA GLU A 118 -12.22 20.16 10.08
C GLU A 118 -11.36 20.59 8.87
N ASP A 119 -10.19 21.18 9.11
CA ASP A 119 -9.22 21.57 8.08
C ASP A 119 -8.20 20.48 7.72
N TYR A 120 -8.10 19.38 8.50
CA TYR A 120 -7.23 18.26 8.14
C TYR A 120 -7.46 17.75 6.70
N PRO A 121 -8.70 17.52 6.24
CA PRO A 121 -8.96 17.03 4.89
C PRO A 121 -8.43 17.94 3.76
N LYS A 122 -8.30 19.26 4.01
CA LYS A 122 -7.79 20.24 3.04
C LYS A 122 -6.27 20.16 2.88
N ASN A 123 -5.58 19.66 3.90
CA ASN A 123 -4.12 19.53 3.96
C ASN A 123 -3.60 18.17 3.45
N ILE A 124 -4.50 17.30 2.97
CA ILE A 124 -4.23 15.93 2.53
C ILE A 124 -4.52 15.79 1.04
N THR A 125 -3.51 15.38 0.28
CA THR A 125 -3.63 15.14 -1.16
C THR A 125 -3.68 13.64 -1.46
N ILE A 126 -4.85 13.18 -1.90
CA ILE A 126 -5.06 11.80 -2.36
C ILE A 126 -4.17 11.48 -3.56
N GLY A 127 -3.55 10.31 -3.57
CA GLY A 127 -2.57 9.91 -4.59
C GLY A 127 -1.18 10.52 -4.39
N ARG A 128 -0.93 11.15 -3.24
CA ARG A 128 0.39 11.66 -2.85
C ARG A 128 0.71 11.32 -1.39
N ASP A 129 -0.19 11.68 -0.50
CA ASP A 129 0.04 11.59 0.94
C ASP A 129 -0.40 10.23 1.49
N GLY A 130 0.42 9.65 2.34
CA GLY A 130 0.09 8.60 3.30
C GLY A 130 -0.14 9.25 4.65
N LEU A 131 -0.85 8.57 5.55
CA LEU A 131 -1.23 9.13 6.84
C LEU A 131 -0.74 8.26 7.98
N ILE A 132 -0.32 8.94 9.05
CA ILE A 132 -0.10 8.37 10.37
C ILE A 132 -0.99 9.13 11.33
N ILE A 133 -1.72 8.42 12.18
CA ILE A 133 -2.48 8.98 13.29
C ILE A 133 -1.94 8.38 14.57
N GLN A 134 -1.64 9.23 15.56
CA GLN A 134 -1.02 8.81 16.80
C GLN A 134 -1.73 9.45 18.01
N LYS A 135 -2.00 8.62 19.01
CA LYS A 135 -2.50 9.03 20.34
C LYS A 135 -1.83 8.16 21.40
N GLY A 136 -0.94 8.76 22.19
CA GLY A 136 -0.07 8.01 23.11
C GLY A 136 0.81 6.99 22.36
N SER A 137 0.82 5.75 22.83
CA SER A 137 1.55 4.63 22.20
C SER A 137 0.83 3.99 21.01
N ARG A 138 -0.45 4.34 20.78
CA ARG A 138 -1.26 3.76 19.70
C ARG A 138 -1.08 4.54 18.42
N LYS A 139 -0.88 3.83 17.31
CA LYS A 139 -0.61 4.39 15.98
C LYS A 139 -1.41 3.66 14.90
N GLY A 140 -2.04 4.43 14.01
CA GLY A 140 -2.63 3.94 12.77
C GLY A 140 -1.85 4.48 11.58
N LEU A 141 -1.56 3.64 10.58
CA LEU A 141 -0.85 4.06 9.37
C LEU A 141 -1.50 3.46 8.13
N LEU A 142 -1.71 4.30 7.11
CA LEU A 142 -2.07 3.84 5.77
C LEU A 142 -1.17 4.48 4.71
N LEU A 143 -0.68 3.63 3.80
CA LEU A 143 0.18 4.04 2.70
C LEU A 143 -0.60 4.84 1.64
N PRO A 144 0.06 5.74 0.89
CA PRO A 144 -0.57 6.61 -0.10
C PRO A 144 -1.44 5.86 -1.12
N GLN A 145 -0.97 4.71 -1.64
CA GLN A 145 -1.65 3.94 -2.68
C GLN A 145 -3.00 3.37 -2.26
N PHE A 146 -3.25 3.16 -0.95
CA PHE A 146 -4.51 2.59 -0.50
C PHE A 146 -5.69 3.55 -0.68
N SER A 147 -5.45 4.85 -0.55
CA SER A 147 -6.48 5.85 -0.83
C SER A 147 -6.93 5.79 -2.29
N VAL A 148 -5.99 5.62 -3.23
CA VAL A 148 -6.26 5.50 -4.66
C VAL A 148 -6.92 4.15 -5.00
N ASP A 149 -6.36 3.06 -4.47
CA ASP A 149 -6.86 1.69 -4.71
C ASP A 149 -8.32 1.53 -4.28
N ARG A 150 -8.70 2.17 -3.18
CA ARG A 150 -10.05 2.09 -2.61
C ARG A 150 -10.96 3.23 -3.03
N GLY A 151 -10.43 4.23 -3.74
CA GLY A 151 -11.17 5.40 -4.19
C GLY A 151 -11.66 6.29 -3.05
N TRP A 152 -10.88 6.39 -1.97
CA TRP A 152 -11.21 7.21 -0.81
C TRP A 152 -10.93 8.68 -1.04
N ASN A 153 -11.80 9.54 -0.53
CA ASN A 153 -11.49 10.97 -0.36
C ASN A 153 -10.66 11.22 0.92
N SER A 154 -10.23 12.46 1.17
CA SER A 154 -9.36 12.78 2.32
C SER A 154 -10.03 12.54 3.68
N ARG A 155 -11.34 12.81 3.83
CA ARG A 155 -12.09 12.49 5.06
C ARG A 155 -12.18 10.99 5.30
N GLU A 156 -12.54 10.23 4.26
CA GLU A 156 -12.57 8.78 4.35
C GLU A 156 -11.18 8.22 4.68
N PHE A 157 -10.12 8.76 4.09
CA PHE A 157 -8.76 8.31 4.33
C PHE A 157 -8.31 8.55 5.78
N LEU A 158 -8.64 9.72 6.36
CA LEU A 158 -8.46 10.00 7.79
C LEU A 158 -9.20 8.97 8.65
N SER A 159 -10.50 8.79 8.42
CA SER A 159 -11.32 7.85 9.18
C SER A 159 -10.80 6.40 9.10
N ARG A 160 -10.36 5.96 7.92
CA ARG A 160 -9.76 4.63 7.74
C ARG A 160 -8.42 4.51 8.47
N THR A 161 -7.65 5.60 8.54
CA THR A 161 -6.38 5.64 9.29
C THR A 161 -6.63 5.57 10.80
N CYS A 162 -7.68 6.24 11.31
CA CYS A 162 -8.12 6.09 12.70
C CYS A 162 -8.48 4.64 13.02
N MET A 163 -9.35 4.02 12.21
CA MET A 163 -9.74 2.62 12.37
C MET A 163 -8.54 1.68 12.33
N ARG A 164 -7.53 1.97 11.50
CA ARG A 164 -6.30 1.17 11.42
C ARG A 164 -5.48 1.22 12.72
N GLY A 165 -5.54 2.33 13.46
CA GLY A 165 -4.99 2.46 14.82
C GLY A 165 -5.92 1.97 15.93
N GLY A 166 -7.08 1.40 15.57
CA GLY A 166 -8.12 0.93 16.48
C GLY A 166 -8.96 2.05 17.12
N PHE A 167 -8.91 3.26 16.59
CA PHE A 167 -9.66 4.41 17.10
C PHE A 167 -11.07 4.47 16.47
N ASP A 168 -11.95 5.30 17.05
CA ASP A 168 -13.22 5.63 16.41
C ASP A 168 -12.95 6.31 15.05
N PRO A 169 -13.74 6.06 13.99
CA PRO A 169 -13.54 6.65 12.68
C PRO A 169 -13.49 8.18 12.66
N TYR A 170 -14.04 8.86 13.67
CA TYR A 170 -14.07 10.32 13.77
C TYR A 170 -13.22 10.86 14.91
N SER A 171 -12.35 10.05 15.52
CA SER A 171 -11.43 10.53 16.56
C SER A 171 -10.54 11.67 16.06
N TRP A 172 -10.23 11.75 14.76
CA TRP A 172 -9.47 12.87 14.17
C TRP A 172 -10.18 14.23 14.26
N LEU A 173 -11.48 14.28 14.55
CA LEU A 173 -12.24 15.51 14.77
C LEU A 173 -12.36 15.92 16.24
N LYS A 174 -12.22 14.96 17.17
CA LYS A 174 -12.70 15.12 18.56
C LYS A 174 -11.62 14.90 19.60
N ASP A 175 -10.63 14.09 19.28
CA ASP A 175 -9.58 13.72 20.22
C ASP A 175 -8.33 14.55 19.96
N ASP A 176 -7.58 14.82 21.03
CA ASP A 176 -6.20 15.28 20.90
C ASP A 176 -5.33 14.13 20.35
N MET A 177 -4.98 14.24 19.08
CA MET A 177 -4.15 13.29 18.35
C MET A 177 -3.27 14.01 17.35
N THR A 178 -2.07 13.47 17.15
CA THR A 178 -1.15 14.00 16.14
C THR A 178 -1.34 13.26 14.83
N ILE A 179 -1.57 14.01 13.76
CA ILE A 179 -1.70 13.48 12.40
C ILE A 179 -0.46 13.87 11.63
N TYR A 180 0.23 12.89 11.05
CA TYR A 180 1.36 13.11 10.16
C TYR A 180 1.00 12.69 8.74
N LYS A 181 1.62 13.35 7.77
CA LYS A 181 1.64 12.94 6.37
C LYS A 181 3.04 12.56 5.94
N PHE A 182 3.13 11.62 5.02
CA PHE A 182 4.39 11.24 4.37
C PHE A 182 4.13 10.91 2.91
N ASN A 183 5.16 10.85 2.09
CA ASN A 183 5.07 10.36 0.72
C ASN A 183 5.79 9.03 0.58
N ALA A 184 5.47 8.28 -0.48
CA ALA A 184 6.16 7.05 -0.80
C ALA A 184 6.50 6.98 -2.28
N GLN A 185 7.72 6.54 -2.58
CA GLN A 185 8.09 6.06 -3.91
C GLN A 185 7.85 4.56 -3.96
N ILE A 186 7.01 4.13 -4.90
CA ILE A 186 6.46 2.76 -4.92
C ILE A 186 7.01 2.02 -6.13
N PHE A 187 7.57 0.85 -5.92
CA PHE A 187 8.03 -0.05 -6.97
C PHE A 187 7.31 -1.38 -6.86
N THR A 188 6.82 -1.92 -7.96
CA THR A 188 6.03 -3.17 -7.95
C THR A 188 6.37 -4.02 -9.16
N GLU A 189 6.29 -5.34 -8.99
CA GLU A 189 6.26 -6.26 -10.12
C GLU A 189 4.97 -6.08 -10.93
N ILE A 190 5.05 -6.27 -12.24
CA ILE A 190 3.89 -6.33 -13.14
C ILE A 190 3.21 -7.70 -13.01
N GLU A 191 4.01 -8.76 -13.06
CA GLU A 191 3.62 -10.17 -12.91
C GLU A 191 4.55 -10.85 -11.89
N PRO A 192 4.13 -11.96 -11.26
CA PRO A 192 4.94 -12.62 -10.23
C PRO A 192 6.36 -12.95 -10.69
N GLY A 193 7.36 -12.34 -10.05
CA GLY A 193 8.79 -12.53 -10.38
C GLY A 193 9.26 -11.83 -11.67
N GLY A 194 8.38 -11.07 -12.33
CA GLY A 194 8.62 -10.45 -13.62
C GLY A 194 9.32 -9.09 -13.56
N ASP A 195 8.98 -8.25 -14.52
CA ASP A 195 9.48 -6.88 -14.61
C ASP A 195 8.92 -5.99 -13.48
N VAL A 196 9.76 -5.03 -13.06
CA VAL A 196 9.42 -4.06 -12.00
C VAL A 196 9.26 -2.68 -12.61
N ILE A 197 8.21 -1.97 -12.19
CA ILE A 197 7.91 -0.59 -12.55
C ILE A 197 7.86 0.31 -11.32
N GLU A 198 8.10 1.62 -11.52
CA GLU A 198 7.69 2.64 -10.55
C GLU A 198 6.18 2.89 -10.71
N ARG A 199 5.43 2.71 -9.63
CA ARG A 199 3.97 2.84 -9.64
C ARG A 199 3.56 4.29 -9.42
N ASP A 200 3.04 4.92 -10.48
CA ASP A 200 2.46 6.26 -10.40
C ASP A 200 1.03 6.22 -9.84
N ILE A 201 0.85 6.80 -8.65
CA ILE A 201 -0.43 6.91 -7.94
C ILE A 201 -1.07 8.31 -8.02
N SER A 202 -0.41 9.26 -8.69
CA SER A 202 -0.92 10.63 -8.84
C SER A 202 -2.09 10.72 -9.83
N LYS A 203 -2.14 9.77 -10.78
CA LYS A 203 -3.19 9.73 -11.81
C LYS A 203 -4.44 9.11 -11.22
N LYS A 204 -5.48 9.94 -11.03
CA LYS A 204 -6.86 9.47 -10.76
C LYS A 204 -7.22 8.44 -11.84
N LYS A 205 -7.26 7.15 -11.50
CA LYS A 205 -7.98 6.17 -12.32
C LYS A 205 -9.43 6.64 -12.37
N ILE A 206 -9.83 7.26 -13.47
CA ILE A 206 -11.22 7.52 -13.79
C ILE A 206 -11.90 6.14 -13.78
N ARG A 207 -12.73 5.88 -12.76
CA ARG A 207 -13.61 4.70 -12.76
C ARG A 207 -14.45 4.79 -14.04
N LYS A 208 -14.19 3.93 -15.02
CA LYS A 208 -15.14 3.70 -16.11
C LYS A 208 -16.44 3.18 -15.48
N LYS A 209 -17.46 4.05 -15.39
CA LYS A 209 -18.84 3.65 -15.18
C LYS A 209 -19.27 2.74 -16.34
N GLY A 210 -19.96 1.65 -16.04
CA GLY A 210 -20.87 1.01 -17.00
C GLY A 210 -20.73 -0.50 -17.16
N VAL A 211 -21.06 -1.27 -16.13
CA VAL A 211 -21.69 -2.57 -16.38
C VAL A 211 -23.10 -2.25 -16.88
N LYS A 212 -23.32 -2.33 -18.20
CA LYS A 212 -24.67 -2.32 -18.78
C LYS A 212 -25.38 -3.58 -18.29
N MET A 213 -26.28 -3.42 -17.32
CA MET A 213 -27.34 -4.39 -17.06
C MET A 213 -28.14 -4.57 -18.35
N VAL A 214 -28.05 -5.76 -18.96
CA VAL A 214 -28.96 -6.20 -20.00
C VAL A 214 -30.34 -6.34 -19.35
N LYS A 215 -31.18 -5.31 -19.47
CA LYS A 215 -32.62 -5.43 -19.18
C LYS A 215 -33.22 -6.37 -20.22
N LYS A 216 -33.39 -7.64 -19.86
CA LYS A 216 -34.20 -8.61 -20.58
C LYS A 216 -35.64 -8.08 -20.58
N LYS A 217 -36.09 -7.44 -21.67
CA LYS A 217 -37.49 -7.04 -21.84
C LYS A 217 -38.35 -8.31 -21.86
N ARG A 218 -39.05 -8.57 -20.75
CA ARG A 218 -40.28 -9.36 -20.76
C ARG A 218 -41.30 -8.61 -21.62
N LYS A 219 -41.56 -9.08 -22.84
CA LYS A 219 -42.80 -8.75 -23.56
C LYS A 219 -43.81 -9.84 -23.23
N GLY A 220 -44.77 -9.50 -22.37
CA GLY A 220 -46.04 -10.21 -22.27
C GLY A 220 -47.16 -9.18 -22.37
N MET A 221 -48.06 -9.33 -23.35
CA MET A 221 -49.52 -9.17 -23.23
C MET A 221 -50.16 -9.01 -24.61
N VAL A 222 -50.85 -10.07 -25.04
CA VAL A 222 -52.30 -10.11 -25.27
C VAL A 222 -52.99 -8.78 -25.62
N LYS A 223 -53.48 -8.66 -26.86
CA LYS A 223 -54.78 -8.05 -27.23
C LYS A 223 -55.28 -8.78 -28.50
N LYS A 224 -56.28 -9.67 -28.43
CA LYS A 224 -57.72 -9.40 -28.62
C LYS A 224 -58.05 -8.52 -29.85
N LYS A 225 -58.62 -9.13 -30.89
CA LYS A 225 -59.62 -8.60 -31.86
C LYS A 225 -60.16 -9.84 -32.63
N ARG A 226 -61.38 -10.34 -32.35
CA ARG A 226 -62.67 -9.95 -32.97
C ARG A 226 -62.58 -9.80 -34.50
N LYS A 227 -62.90 -10.87 -35.22
CA LYS A 227 -64.09 -10.99 -36.08
C LYS A 227 -64.35 -12.48 -36.35
#